data_AF-A0A3C1K465-F1
#
_entry.id   AF-A0A3C1K465-F1
#
_cell.length_a   1.000
_cell.length_b   1.000
_cell.length_c   1.000
_cell.angle_alpha   90.00
_cell.angle_beta   90.00
_cell.angle_gamma   90.00
#
_symmetry.space_group_name_H-M   'P 1'
#
loop_
_entity.id
_entity.type
_entity.pdbx_description
1 polymer ?
#
loop_
_entity_poly.entity_id
_entity_poly.type
_entity_poly.pdbx_seq_one_letter_code
_entity_poly.pdbx_strand_id
1 'polypeptide(L)'
;MKRLLVLLLAMGLIFTFAACGEDETSKEESATSSTSSVAGNDDESSEAEASEATSEEASEDNTSEVTSDDVSDETPSEVTFTNKFVSWGEAIGVAARGTDSTSIRFTKVNEAPVAGDVVLFTNDYGSTISAGSETYADYAVLVCTYDKTVFGYKKTSLKQVGEDSAKASTRIPTDGFVVAISKDQATELGHLSNIKDADKFFVHGIQIGDLSVSLKKATKAPKIDGNISKTEYGTSKWVVNENNKLWDYSQFKGQYYATAEVFATYDNDNLYLGVVVDSPYHHCPLTQTNAGSMWQYECIQVNVSSVDPSGDYMSEHFDHAIDPKASQEGVVRQYGFAANEENETLSVVWMGVDTTFTGEAFCKRDDTKEMTYYEVAIPWAELGSDAMPFDVTKADTVGFSISINSSNEDDATWKNIMMRDGGGIIGRNDFSKIAIASLD
;
A
#
# COMPACT_ATOMS: atom_id res chain seq x y z
N MET A 1 -41.25 13.50 34.21
CA MET A 1 -39.96 12.91 34.63
C MET A 1 -39.17 12.62 33.35
N LYS A 2 -37.96 13.21 33.24
CA LYS A 2 -36.71 12.78 32.55
C LYS A 2 -36.83 11.71 31.45
N ARG A 3 -36.17 11.73 30.27
CA ARG A 3 -35.11 12.53 29.61
C ARG A 3 -34.91 11.90 28.20
N LEU A 4 -34.36 12.69 27.26
CA LEU A 4 -33.66 12.30 26.01
C LEU A 4 -34.45 11.65 24.85
N LEU A 5 -34.70 12.44 23.79
CA LEU A 5 -34.67 11.96 22.40
C LEU A 5 -34.53 13.16 21.45
N VAL A 6 -33.30 13.66 21.29
CA VAL A 6 -32.91 14.59 20.21
C VAL A 6 -31.47 14.27 19.86
N LEU A 7 -31.25 13.75 18.64
CA LEU A 7 -30.03 13.77 17.79
C LEU A 7 -29.93 12.48 16.98
N LEU A 8 -30.65 12.43 15.86
CA LEU A 8 -30.43 11.51 14.75
C LEU A 8 -30.83 12.24 13.47
N LEU A 9 -29.94 13.11 12.99
CA LEU A 9 -29.99 13.72 11.64
C LEU A 9 -28.77 14.64 11.46
N ALA A 10 -27.63 14.03 11.12
CA ALA A 10 -26.52 14.70 10.41
C ALA A 10 -25.38 13.69 10.17
N MET A 11 -25.51 12.84 9.15
CA MET A 11 -24.37 12.26 8.43
C MET A 11 -24.88 11.54 7.17
N GLY A 12 -25.23 12.34 6.17
CA GLY A 12 -25.30 11.90 4.78
C GLY A 12 -24.24 12.68 4.01
N LEU A 13 -23.08 12.07 3.81
CA LEU A 13 -22.11 12.56 2.83
C LEU A 13 -22.09 11.58 1.68
N ILE A 14 -22.51 12.14 0.55
CA ILE A 14 -22.87 11.53 -0.72
C ILE A 14 -21.60 11.27 -1.51
N PHE A 15 -21.39 10.03 -1.97
CA PHE A 15 -20.60 9.75 -3.16
C PHE A 15 -21.57 9.36 -4.28
N THR A 16 -21.71 10.23 -5.28
CA THR A 16 -22.40 9.93 -6.54
C THR A 16 -21.36 9.92 -7.66
N PHE A 17 -21.14 8.75 -8.26
CA PHE A 17 -20.72 8.66 -9.65
C PHE A 17 -21.96 8.36 -10.49
N ALA A 18 -22.19 9.21 -11.48
CA ALA A 18 -23.29 9.10 -12.42
C ALA A 18 -23.01 7.99 -13.45
N ALA A 19 -23.85 6.96 -13.45
CA ALA A 19 -24.06 6.08 -14.59
C ALA A 19 -25.46 6.40 -15.13
N CYS A 20 -25.53 7.12 -16.26
CA CYS A 20 -26.77 7.29 -17.00
C CYS A 20 -27.01 6.05 -17.86
N GLY A 21 -28.15 5.40 -17.65
CA GLY A 21 -28.62 4.28 -18.47
C GLY A 21 -29.83 3.62 -17.84
N GLU A 22 -30.98 4.30 -17.87
CA GLU A 22 -32.28 3.63 -17.75
C GLU A 22 -32.78 3.32 -19.16
N ASP A 23 -33.02 2.04 -19.42
CA ASP A 23 -33.80 1.56 -20.55
C ASP A 23 -35.21 1.17 -20.09
N GLU A 24 -36.09 1.19 -21.10
CA GLU A 24 -37.41 0.56 -21.21
C GLU A 24 -38.67 1.36 -20.82
N THR A 25 -39.40 1.81 -21.86
CA THR A 25 -40.67 1.15 -22.18
C THR A 25 -41.09 1.29 -23.64
N SER A 26 -41.42 0.14 -24.22
CA SER A 26 -41.91 -0.18 -25.56
C SER A 26 -43.12 0.62 -26.07
N LYS A 27 -43.18 0.86 -27.39
CA LYS A 27 -44.36 0.60 -28.24
C LYS A 27 -44.00 0.60 -29.74
N GLU A 28 -44.47 -0.45 -30.42
CA GLU A 28 -44.42 -0.63 -31.88
C GLU A 28 -45.20 0.46 -32.62
N GLU A 29 -44.71 0.89 -33.79
CA GLU A 29 -45.47 0.88 -35.04
C GLU A 29 -44.55 1.19 -36.25
N SER A 30 -44.76 0.43 -37.33
CA SER A 30 -44.08 0.53 -38.62
C SER A 30 -44.86 1.43 -39.57
N ALA A 31 -44.22 2.41 -40.21
CA ALA A 31 -44.55 2.88 -41.57
C ALA A 31 -43.52 3.89 -42.12
N THR A 32 -42.99 3.55 -43.28
CA THR A 32 -42.28 4.38 -44.28
C THR A 32 -43.09 5.58 -44.81
N SER A 33 -42.46 6.75 -45.02
CA SER A 33 -42.23 7.36 -46.37
C SER A 33 -41.65 8.79 -46.33
N SER A 34 -40.53 8.97 -47.06
CA SER A 34 -40.10 10.03 -48.00
C SER A 34 -40.65 11.48 -47.96
N THR A 35 -39.73 12.47 -48.05
CA THR A 35 -39.61 13.57 -49.07
C THR A 35 -38.39 14.47 -48.75
N SER A 36 -37.32 14.53 -49.56
CA SER A 36 -36.90 15.61 -50.53
C SER A 36 -36.84 17.04 -49.94
N SER A 37 -35.80 17.88 -50.09
CA SER A 37 -35.03 18.31 -51.28
C SER A 37 -33.82 19.22 -50.86
N VAL A 38 -32.61 19.10 -51.45
CA VAL A 38 -31.95 20.02 -52.47
C VAL A 38 -31.86 21.50 -52.01
N ALA A 39 -30.79 22.31 -52.08
CA ALA A 39 -29.43 22.41 -52.68
C ALA A 39 -28.65 23.47 -51.84
N GLY A 40 -27.33 23.73 -51.96
CA GLY A 40 -26.33 23.34 -52.94
C GLY A 40 -24.92 23.79 -52.51
N ASN A 41 -23.94 23.22 -53.19
CA ASN A 41 -22.50 23.50 -53.15
C ASN A 41 -22.14 24.86 -53.75
N ASP A 42 -20.91 25.33 -53.46
CA ASP A 42 -19.79 25.49 -54.41
C ASP A 42 -18.69 26.37 -53.74
N ASP A 43 -17.39 26.29 -53.99
CA ASP A 43 -16.42 25.32 -54.49
C ASP A 43 -15.02 26.00 -54.36
N GLU A 44 -13.96 25.32 -54.80
CA GLU A 44 -12.55 25.74 -55.04
C GLU A 44 -11.56 25.54 -53.85
N SER A 45 -10.73 24.48 -53.84
CA SER A 45 -9.49 24.18 -54.60
C SER A 45 -8.31 25.08 -54.20
N SER A 46 -7.08 24.63 -53.87
CA SER A 46 -6.22 23.63 -54.50
C SER A 46 -4.96 23.33 -53.62
N GLU A 47 -4.44 22.09 -53.75
CA GLU A 47 -3.03 21.59 -53.82
C GLU A 47 -1.84 22.37 -53.18
N ALA A 48 -0.68 21.80 -52.83
CA ALA A 48 -0.13 20.48 -52.48
C ALA A 48 1.39 20.68 -52.18
N GLU A 49 2.01 19.74 -51.44
CA GLU A 49 3.47 19.37 -51.38
C GLU A 49 4.51 20.40 -50.85
N ALA A 50 5.38 20.13 -49.86
CA ALA A 50 6.44 19.11 -49.61
C ALA A 50 7.88 19.61 -49.96
N SER A 51 8.87 19.06 -49.22
CA SER A 51 10.36 19.17 -49.35
C SER A 51 11.02 20.44 -48.77
N GLU A 52 12.27 20.47 -48.29
CA GLU A 52 13.28 19.57 -47.67
C GLU A 52 14.46 20.50 -47.28
N ALA A 53 15.24 20.13 -46.25
CA ALA A 53 16.69 20.40 -45.99
C ALA A 53 17.28 21.83 -46.19
N THR A 54 18.27 22.35 -45.45
CA THR A 54 19.66 21.92 -45.18
C THR A 54 20.32 23.13 -44.47
N SER A 55 21.03 23.01 -43.33
CA SER A 55 22.49 22.83 -43.14
C SER A 55 23.33 24.11 -42.88
N GLU A 56 24.43 23.89 -42.13
CA GLU A 56 25.69 24.67 -41.95
C GLU A 56 25.64 25.91 -41.03
N GLU A 57 26.29 25.94 -39.85
CA GLU A 57 27.70 25.79 -39.40
C GLU A 57 28.47 27.12 -39.22
N ALA A 58 29.06 27.21 -38.02
CA ALA A 58 30.35 27.80 -37.60
C ALA A 58 30.63 29.32 -37.71
N SER A 59 31.01 29.91 -36.57
CA SER A 59 32.31 30.62 -36.46
C SER A 59 32.72 30.92 -35.00
N GLU A 60 33.94 30.46 -34.69
CA GLU A 60 34.95 30.75 -33.65
C GLU A 60 34.96 32.19 -33.06
N ASP A 61 35.08 32.36 -31.74
CA ASP A 61 36.29 32.42 -30.87
C ASP A 61 36.83 33.85 -30.65
N ASN A 62 36.96 34.24 -29.38
CA ASN A 62 37.98 35.20 -28.94
C ASN A 62 38.13 35.20 -27.41
N THR A 63 39.37 34.90 -27.02
CA THR A 63 40.01 34.87 -25.70
C THR A 63 39.91 36.17 -24.90
N SER A 64 39.81 36.03 -23.56
CA SER A 64 40.71 36.73 -22.61
C SER A 64 40.55 36.19 -21.18
N GLU A 65 41.65 35.70 -20.61
CA GLU A 65 41.81 35.38 -19.20
C GLU A 65 41.69 36.64 -18.34
N VAL A 66 40.88 36.57 -17.27
CA VAL A 66 41.04 37.38 -16.06
C VAL A 66 40.88 36.44 -14.88
N THR A 67 41.98 36.22 -14.15
CA THR A 67 42.02 35.65 -12.82
C THR A 67 41.32 36.58 -11.83
N SER A 68 40.25 36.12 -11.21
CA SER A 68 39.76 36.64 -9.93
C SER A 68 39.35 35.45 -9.08
N ASP A 69 39.89 35.40 -7.87
CA ASP A 69 39.63 34.40 -6.85
C ASP A 69 38.12 34.23 -6.62
N ASP A 70 37.54 33.17 -7.19
CA ASP A 70 36.19 32.73 -6.85
C ASP A 70 36.30 31.97 -5.53
N VAL A 71 35.99 32.70 -4.45
CA VAL A 71 35.42 32.06 -3.27
C VAL A 71 34.16 31.36 -3.77
N SER A 72 34.23 30.05 -3.91
CA SER A 72 33.05 29.22 -4.16
C SER A 72 32.14 29.37 -2.95
N ASP A 73 31.30 30.41 -3.00
CA ASP A 73 30.05 30.48 -2.26
C ASP A 73 29.21 29.33 -2.85
N GLU A 74 29.43 28.13 -2.33
CA GLU A 74 28.55 27.00 -2.62
C GLU A 74 27.18 27.42 -2.11
N THR A 75 26.37 27.97 -3.00
CA THR A 75 24.92 28.00 -2.86
C THR A 75 24.53 26.61 -2.39
N PRO A 76 23.88 26.47 -1.21
CA PRO A 76 23.51 25.16 -0.70
C PRO A 76 22.79 24.42 -1.81
N SER A 77 23.32 23.25 -2.21
CA SER A 77 22.68 22.40 -3.20
C SER A 77 21.22 22.25 -2.80
N GLU A 78 20.29 22.57 -3.70
CA GLU A 78 18.86 22.45 -3.44
C GLU A 78 18.57 21.03 -2.92
N VAL A 79 18.10 20.94 -1.67
CA VAL A 79 17.93 19.65 -1.02
C VAL A 79 16.81 18.90 -1.73
N THR A 80 17.12 17.75 -2.32
CA THR A 80 16.15 16.95 -3.06
C THR A 80 15.40 16.03 -2.10
N PHE A 81 14.07 16.13 -2.11
CA PHE A 81 13.21 15.24 -1.33
C PHE A 81 12.98 13.92 -2.09
N THR A 82 12.94 12.83 -1.33
CA THR A 82 12.46 11.53 -1.80
C THR A 82 10.94 11.52 -1.95
N ASN A 83 10.39 10.44 -2.52
CA ASN A 83 8.95 10.15 -2.50
C ASN A 83 8.46 9.63 -1.13
N LYS A 84 9.35 9.47 -0.13
CA LYS A 84 9.08 8.87 1.18
C LYS A 84 8.76 9.95 2.20
N PHE A 85 7.84 9.61 3.11
CA PHE A 85 7.36 10.55 4.11
C PHE A 85 6.74 9.82 5.30
N VAL A 86 6.55 10.55 6.41
CA VAL A 86 5.67 10.14 7.50
C VAL A 86 4.47 11.07 7.54
N SER A 87 3.28 10.52 7.72
CA SER A 87 2.06 11.29 8.00
C SER A 87 1.51 10.95 9.38
N TRP A 88 0.64 11.79 9.93
CA TRP A 88 -0.04 11.50 11.19
C TRP A 88 -1.53 11.87 11.19
N GLY A 89 -2.30 11.17 12.02
CA GLY A 89 -3.74 11.37 12.19
C GLY A 89 -4.43 10.18 12.87
N GLU A 90 -5.76 10.10 12.76
CA GLU A 90 -6.56 9.03 13.37
C GLU A 90 -6.41 7.69 12.64
N ALA A 91 -6.27 7.71 11.31
CA ALA A 91 -6.20 6.52 10.46
C ALA A 91 -5.25 6.73 9.27
N ILE A 92 -4.84 5.63 8.63
CA ILE A 92 -4.05 5.66 7.39
C ILE A 92 -4.90 6.29 6.29
N GLY A 93 -4.57 7.51 5.88
CA GLY A 93 -5.30 8.22 4.84
C GLY A 93 -4.90 7.78 3.43
N VAL A 94 -5.86 7.32 2.64
CA VAL A 94 -5.65 7.00 1.20
C VAL A 94 -5.13 8.20 0.40
N ALA A 95 -5.50 9.41 0.82
CA ALA A 95 -5.15 10.66 0.14
C ALA A 95 -3.92 11.38 0.72
N ALA A 96 -3.29 10.86 1.79
CA ALA A 96 -2.21 11.55 2.50
C ALA A 96 -1.03 11.89 1.56
N ARG A 97 -0.58 13.13 1.51
CA ARG A 97 0.58 13.52 0.70
C ARG A 97 1.72 13.92 1.61
N GLY A 98 2.96 13.70 1.16
CA GLY A 98 4.13 14.18 1.87
C GLY A 98 4.15 15.72 2.03
N THR A 99 3.43 16.43 1.17
CA THR A 99 3.29 17.90 1.21
C THR A 99 2.19 18.40 2.15
N ASP A 100 1.40 17.50 2.75
CA ASP A 100 0.32 17.91 3.66
C ASP A 100 0.91 18.49 4.96
N SER A 101 0.17 19.40 5.59
CA SER A 101 0.59 19.99 6.88
C SER A 101 0.60 18.99 8.05
N THR A 102 0.11 17.77 7.81
CA THR A 102 0.15 16.61 8.71
C THR A 102 1.13 15.54 8.25
N SER A 103 2.14 15.93 7.47
CA SER A 103 3.18 15.05 6.94
C SER A 103 4.55 15.69 7.02
N ILE A 104 5.60 14.86 6.98
CA ILE A 104 7.00 15.27 6.83
C ILE A 104 7.65 14.43 5.73
N ARG A 105 8.16 15.07 4.68
CA ARG A 105 8.95 14.40 3.62
C ARG A 105 10.40 14.22 4.03
N PHE A 106 11.00 13.14 3.52
CA PHE A 106 12.39 12.82 3.81
C PHE A 106 13.29 13.17 2.64
N THR A 107 14.45 13.70 2.95
CA THR A 107 15.56 13.89 2.00
C THR A 107 16.45 12.65 2.01
N LYS A 108 16.53 11.95 3.15
CA LYS A 108 17.30 10.71 3.33
C LYS A 108 16.63 9.72 4.26
N VAL A 109 17.04 8.45 4.13
CA VAL A 109 16.65 7.35 5.01
C VAL A 109 17.91 6.60 5.43
N ASN A 110 18.13 6.42 6.73
CA ASN A 110 19.25 5.68 7.29
C ASN A 110 20.63 6.15 6.77
N GLU A 111 20.79 7.46 6.62
CA GLU A 111 22.05 8.07 6.21
C GLU A 111 22.43 9.21 7.18
N ALA A 112 23.72 9.52 7.24
CA ALA A 112 24.18 10.65 8.04
C ALA A 112 23.61 11.97 7.47
N PRO A 113 23.05 12.85 8.32
CA PRO A 113 22.49 14.12 7.88
C PRO A 113 23.61 15.12 7.57
N VAL A 114 23.29 16.05 6.68
CA VAL A 114 24.00 17.33 6.50
C VAL A 114 23.00 18.49 6.64
N ALA A 115 23.50 19.73 6.70
CA ALA A 115 22.66 20.91 6.79
C ALA A 115 21.57 20.91 5.71
N GLY A 116 20.34 21.29 6.07
CA GLY A 116 19.18 21.20 5.19
C GLY A 116 18.47 19.84 5.14
N ASP A 117 19.02 18.74 5.68
CA ASP A 117 18.35 17.44 5.58
C ASP A 117 17.13 17.25 6.49
N VAL A 118 16.22 16.38 6.03
CA VAL A 118 15.20 15.71 6.84
C VAL A 118 15.40 14.21 6.74
N VAL A 119 15.80 13.57 7.84
CA VAL A 119 16.26 12.17 7.81
C VAL A 119 15.37 11.29 8.68
N LEU A 120 14.93 10.17 8.12
CA LEU A 120 14.36 9.06 8.88
C LEU A 120 15.45 8.07 9.29
N PHE A 121 15.47 7.68 10.55
CA PHE A 121 16.32 6.61 11.08
C PHE A 121 15.45 5.44 11.59
N THR A 122 15.73 4.24 11.10
CA THR A 122 15.22 2.95 11.56
C THR A 122 16.36 2.16 12.23
N ASN A 123 16.07 0.96 12.73
CA ASN A 123 17.10 0.11 13.31
C ASN A 123 18.23 -0.28 12.34
N ASP A 124 18.00 -0.18 11.02
CA ASP A 124 19.02 -0.53 10.02
C ASP A 124 20.19 0.44 10.03
N TYR A 125 19.98 1.68 10.49
CA TYR A 125 21.06 2.63 10.72
C TYR A 125 21.92 2.27 11.94
N GLY A 126 21.29 1.77 13.00
CA GLY A 126 21.95 1.39 14.26
C GLY A 126 21.07 1.62 15.49
N SER A 127 21.68 1.59 16.68
CA SER A 127 20.96 1.75 17.95
C SER A 127 20.66 3.20 18.34
N THR A 128 21.33 4.17 17.72
CA THR A 128 21.20 5.61 17.98
C THR A 128 21.39 6.38 16.68
N ILE A 129 20.92 7.63 16.64
CA ILE A 129 21.14 8.51 15.47
C ILE A 129 22.55 9.09 15.37
N SER A 130 23.52 8.67 16.19
CA SER A 130 24.87 9.23 16.17
C SER A 130 25.52 9.11 14.77
N ALA A 131 26.09 10.21 14.28
CA ALA A 131 26.72 10.30 12.96
C ALA A 131 28.03 11.09 13.06
N GLY A 132 29.17 10.40 13.23
CA GLY A 132 30.47 11.05 13.37
C GLY A 132 30.51 12.07 14.52
N SER A 133 30.78 13.33 14.20
CA SER A 133 30.79 14.45 15.16
C SER A 133 29.49 15.26 15.20
N GLU A 134 28.44 14.86 14.47
CA GLU A 134 27.17 15.58 14.44
C GLU A 134 26.51 15.56 15.84
N THR A 135 26.12 16.74 16.31
CA THR A 135 25.52 16.94 17.64
C THR A 135 23.99 16.97 17.59
N TYR A 136 23.43 17.24 16.41
CA TYR A 136 22.03 17.49 16.14
C TYR A 136 21.47 18.75 16.83
N ALA A 137 22.34 19.68 17.27
CA ALA A 137 21.90 20.93 17.89
C ALA A 137 21.00 21.77 16.96
N ASP A 138 21.31 21.74 15.66
CA ASP A 138 20.58 22.42 14.60
C ASP A 138 19.38 21.60 14.05
N TYR A 139 18.97 20.53 14.73
CA TYR A 139 17.87 19.68 14.30
C TYR A 139 16.78 19.62 15.37
N ALA A 140 15.51 19.56 14.95
CA ALA A 140 14.46 18.97 15.76
C ALA A 140 14.54 17.44 15.66
N VAL A 141 14.28 16.74 16.75
CA VAL A 141 14.34 15.27 16.80
C VAL A 141 13.02 14.72 17.33
N LEU A 142 12.27 14.06 16.47
CA LEU A 142 11.00 13.37 16.76
C LEU A 142 11.27 11.88 16.93
N VAL A 143 10.84 11.30 18.05
CA VAL A 143 10.94 9.85 18.31
C VAL A 143 9.55 9.26 18.35
N CYS A 144 9.32 8.23 17.54
CA CYS A 144 8.07 7.50 17.46
C CYS A 144 8.28 6.04 17.82
N THR A 145 7.45 5.50 18.71
CA THR A 145 7.51 4.09 19.14
C THR A 145 6.15 3.43 18.90
N TYR A 146 6.17 2.16 18.50
CA TYR A 146 4.96 1.36 18.31
C TYR A 146 4.23 1.17 19.65
N ASP A 147 2.97 1.58 19.70
CA ASP A 147 2.07 1.43 20.82
C ASP A 147 0.99 0.42 20.46
N LYS A 148 1.10 -0.76 21.07
CA LYS A 148 0.17 -1.87 20.83
C LYS A 148 -1.27 -1.56 21.27
N THR A 149 -1.48 -0.62 22.19
CA THR A 149 -2.83 -0.25 22.64
C THR A 149 -3.65 0.45 21.57
N VAL A 150 -2.98 1.06 20.59
CA VAL A 150 -3.63 1.74 19.44
C VAL A 150 -3.26 1.11 18.10
N PHE A 151 -2.49 0.03 18.12
CA PHE A 151 -1.94 -0.67 16.95
C PHE A 151 -1.20 0.24 15.97
N GLY A 152 -0.37 1.16 16.46
CA GLY A 152 0.37 2.08 15.59
C GLY A 152 1.46 2.84 16.32
N TYR A 153 2.26 3.60 15.59
CA TYR A 153 3.33 4.40 16.20
C TYR A 153 2.79 5.69 16.79
N LYS A 154 3.30 6.05 17.97
CA LYS A 154 3.03 7.33 18.64
C LYS A 154 4.32 8.08 18.88
N LYS A 155 4.22 9.41 18.85
CA LYS A 155 5.25 10.30 19.38
C LYS A 155 5.51 9.96 20.85
N THR A 156 6.73 9.59 21.17
CA THR A 156 7.21 9.37 22.55
C THR A 156 8.14 10.48 23.02
N SER A 157 8.78 11.20 22.11
CA SER A 157 9.60 12.36 22.42
C SER A 157 9.66 13.31 21.24
N LEU A 158 9.77 14.60 21.52
CA LEU A 158 10.08 15.63 20.54
C LEU A 158 11.01 16.65 21.21
N LYS A 159 12.21 16.83 20.66
CA LYS A 159 13.18 17.85 21.09
C LYS A 159 13.27 18.89 19.99
N GLN A 160 13.01 20.16 20.31
CA GLN A 160 13.04 21.25 19.33
C GLN A 160 14.48 21.66 18.97
N VAL A 161 14.65 22.37 17.85
CA VAL A 161 15.95 22.95 17.47
C VAL A 161 16.54 23.76 18.63
N GLY A 162 17.85 23.61 18.88
CA GLY A 162 18.56 24.31 19.96
C GLY A 162 18.29 23.77 21.38
N GLU A 163 17.30 22.91 21.59
CA GLU A 163 17.14 22.18 22.84
C GLU A 163 18.13 21.02 22.93
N ASP A 164 18.60 20.71 24.14
CA ASP A 164 19.40 19.52 24.48
C ASP A 164 20.62 19.27 23.55
N SER A 165 21.80 19.60 24.05
CA SER A 165 23.05 19.37 23.31
C SER A 165 23.43 17.90 23.11
N ALA A 166 22.68 16.94 23.67
CA ALA A 166 22.97 15.51 23.60
C ALA A 166 22.04 14.71 22.65
N LYS A 167 21.46 15.37 21.63
CA LYS A 167 20.55 14.71 20.66
C LYS A 167 21.18 13.58 19.86
N ALA A 168 22.47 13.62 19.55
CA ALA A 168 23.18 12.54 18.86
C ALA A 168 23.06 11.17 19.58
N SER A 169 22.88 11.18 20.90
CA SER A 169 22.68 9.96 21.70
C SER A 169 21.23 9.45 21.71
N THR A 170 20.32 10.09 20.97
CA THR A 170 18.92 9.67 20.90
C THR A 170 18.85 8.24 20.37
N ARG A 171 18.31 7.36 21.20
CA ARG A 171 18.11 5.94 20.87
C ARG A 171 17.06 5.81 19.79
N ILE A 172 17.36 4.99 18.79
CA ILE A 172 16.38 4.53 17.83
C ILE A 172 15.56 3.42 18.52
N PRO A 173 14.23 3.56 18.64
CA PRO A 173 13.42 2.52 19.29
C PRO A 173 13.50 1.21 18.50
N THR A 174 13.62 0.09 19.21
CA THR A 174 13.65 -1.24 18.58
C THR A 174 12.38 -1.54 17.77
N ASP A 175 11.26 -0.91 18.11
CA ASP A 175 9.98 -1.05 17.41
C ASP A 175 9.44 0.35 17.14
N GLY A 176 10.09 1.08 16.23
CA GLY A 176 9.81 2.49 15.97
C GLY A 176 10.87 3.15 15.09
N PHE A 177 10.89 4.48 15.09
CA PHE A 177 11.77 5.27 14.24
C PHE A 177 12.05 6.65 14.84
N VAL A 178 13.06 7.33 14.29
CA VAL A 178 13.41 8.71 14.64
C VAL A 178 13.41 9.55 13.37
N VAL A 179 12.88 10.77 13.45
CA VAL A 179 13.00 11.77 12.37
C VAL A 179 13.83 12.94 12.89
N ALA A 180 14.90 13.30 12.18
CA ALA A 180 15.67 14.51 12.41
C ALA A 180 15.35 15.54 11.33
N ILE A 181 14.99 16.76 11.72
CA ILE A 181 14.59 17.84 10.80
C ILE A 181 15.52 19.02 11.01
N SER A 182 16.29 19.38 9.97
CA SER A 182 17.21 20.52 10.04
C SER A 182 16.46 21.84 10.29
N LYS A 183 17.09 22.77 11.02
CA LYS A 183 16.61 24.15 11.23
C LYS A 183 16.32 24.89 9.93
N ASP A 184 16.98 24.50 8.85
CA ASP A 184 16.84 25.11 7.53
C ASP A 184 15.54 24.67 6.83
N GLN A 185 14.85 23.64 7.34
CA GLN A 185 13.59 23.10 6.81
C GLN A 185 12.37 23.69 7.53
N ALA A 186 12.19 25.01 7.38
CA ALA A 186 11.17 25.78 8.12
C ALA A 186 9.74 25.26 7.92
N THR A 187 9.39 24.80 6.71
CA THR A 187 8.05 24.24 6.41
C THR A 187 7.80 22.96 7.21
N GLU A 188 8.74 22.00 7.14
CA GLU A 188 8.63 20.71 7.83
C GLU A 188 8.62 20.88 9.36
N LEU A 189 9.42 21.83 9.88
CA LEU A 189 9.38 22.22 11.30
C LEU A 189 8.03 22.83 11.70
N GLY A 190 7.43 23.66 10.83
CA GLY A 190 6.11 24.22 11.04
C GLY A 190 5.03 23.14 11.22
N HIS A 191 5.14 22.04 10.49
CA HIS A 191 4.19 20.92 10.57
C HIS A 191 4.19 20.24 11.95
N LEU A 192 5.31 20.23 12.69
CA LEU A 192 5.38 19.62 14.03
C LEU A 192 4.36 20.21 15.01
N SER A 193 3.95 21.46 14.82
CA SER A 193 2.92 22.13 15.64
C SER A 193 1.51 21.56 15.47
N ASN A 194 1.27 20.80 14.39
CA ASN A 194 -0.02 20.17 14.09
C ASN A 194 -0.18 18.79 14.74
N ILE A 195 0.86 18.26 15.37
CA ILE A 195 0.83 16.95 16.03
C ILE A 195 -0.01 17.03 17.30
N LYS A 196 -1.02 16.18 17.40
CA LYS A 196 -1.87 15.99 18.58
C LYS A 196 -1.42 14.74 19.36
N ASP A 197 -1.73 14.70 20.65
CA ASP A 197 -1.34 13.58 21.50
C ASP A 197 -2.03 12.25 21.14
N ALA A 198 -3.19 12.32 20.47
CA ALA A 198 -3.94 11.16 20.03
C ALA A 198 -3.49 10.64 18.65
N ASP A 199 -2.63 11.36 17.93
CA ASP A 199 -2.27 10.99 16.57
C ASP A 199 -1.44 9.70 16.52
N LYS A 200 -1.76 8.87 15.53
CA LYS A 200 -0.93 7.77 15.07
C LYS A 200 -0.06 8.25 13.91
N PHE A 201 1.17 7.74 13.84
CA PHE A 201 2.11 8.01 12.78
C PHE A 201 2.17 6.85 11.80
N PHE A 202 2.30 7.16 10.51
CA PHE A 202 2.33 6.20 9.41
C PHE A 202 3.47 6.57 8.48
N VAL A 203 4.47 5.70 8.39
CA VAL A 203 5.61 5.87 7.48
C VAL A 203 5.24 5.27 6.13
N HIS A 204 5.53 5.97 5.04
CA HIS A 204 5.21 5.56 3.68
C HIS A 204 6.48 5.27 2.87
N GLY A 205 6.47 4.18 2.12
CA GLY A 205 7.56 3.76 1.23
C GLY A 205 8.75 3.09 1.91
N ILE A 206 8.59 2.69 3.19
CA ILE A 206 9.62 2.08 4.04
C ILE A 206 8.95 1.14 5.05
N GLN A 207 9.37 -0.10 5.13
CA GLN A 207 8.89 -1.02 6.18
C GLN A 207 9.64 -0.76 7.51
N ILE A 208 8.91 -0.52 8.60
CA ILE A 208 9.52 -0.23 9.91
C ILE A 208 9.66 -1.49 10.77
N GLY A 209 8.64 -2.34 10.75
CA GLY A 209 8.68 -3.63 11.43
C GLY A 209 9.02 -4.75 10.47
N ASP A 210 9.89 -5.66 10.91
CA ASP A 210 10.17 -6.87 10.16
C ASP A 210 8.92 -7.76 10.06
N LEU A 211 8.47 -7.99 8.83
CA LEU A 211 7.36 -8.89 8.49
C LEU A 211 7.84 -10.13 7.72
N SER A 212 9.14 -10.31 7.59
CA SER A 212 9.73 -11.32 6.72
C SER A 212 9.40 -12.74 7.17
N VAL A 213 9.27 -13.63 6.18
CA VAL A 213 9.02 -15.06 6.39
C VAL A 213 9.89 -15.90 5.46
N SER A 214 10.11 -17.15 5.82
CA SER A 214 10.74 -18.14 4.94
C SER A 214 9.72 -19.14 4.43
N LEU A 215 9.68 -19.34 3.12
CA LEU A 215 8.85 -20.33 2.46
C LEU A 215 9.72 -21.50 2.06
N LYS A 216 9.27 -22.71 2.40
CA LYS A 216 9.95 -23.94 1.97
C LYS A 216 9.30 -24.46 0.72
N LYS A 217 10.10 -24.95 -0.21
CA LYS A 217 9.54 -25.63 -1.37
C LYS A 217 8.81 -26.91 -0.98
N ALA A 218 7.59 -27.06 -1.46
CA ALA A 218 6.78 -28.25 -1.28
C ALA A 218 7.41 -29.41 -2.08
N THR A 219 7.55 -30.57 -1.43
CA THR A 219 7.97 -31.80 -2.12
C THR A 219 6.82 -32.47 -2.86
N LYS A 220 5.59 -32.08 -2.51
CA LYS A 220 4.34 -32.46 -3.15
C LYS A 220 3.40 -31.27 -3.04
N ALA A 221 2.79 -30.87 -4.16
CA ALA A 221 1.77 -29.83 -4.17
C ALA A 221 0.65 -30.14 -3.15
N PRO A 222 0.28 -29.17 -2.29
CA PRO A 222 -0.95 -29.23 -1.51
C PRO A 222 -2.17 -29.48 -2.42
N LYS A 223 -3.16 -30.19 -1.91
CA LYS A 223 -4.42 -30.39 -2.61
C LYS A 223 -5.40 -29.31 -2.16
N ILE A 224 -5.97 -28.58 -3.11
CA ILE A 224 -6.94 -27.52 -2.82
C ILE A 224 -8.33 -28.15 -2.61
N ASP A 225 -8.66 -28.46 -1.36
CA ASP A 225 -9.91 -29.14 -0.97
C ASP A 225 -10.49 -28.72 0.39
N GLY A 226 -9.93 -27.68 1.00
CA GLY A 226 -10.32 -27.10 2.28
C GLY A 226 -9.70 -27.78 3.50
N ASN A 227 -8.81 -28.76 3.33
CA ASN A 227 -8.14 -29.45 4.45
C ASN A 227 -6.73 -28.89 4.72
N ILE A 228 -6.66 -27.66 5.22
CA ILE A 228 -5.40 -27.01 5.53
C ILE A 228 -4.70 -27.73 6.69
N SER A 229 -3.56 -28.35 6.41
CA SER A 229 -2.83 -29.19 7.36
C SER A 229 -1.34 -28.86 7.46
N LYS A 230 -0.77 -29.05 8.65
CA LYS A 230 0.69 -28.93 8.86
C LYS A 230 1.51 -29.93 8.04
N THR A 231 0.90 -31.03 7.61
CA THR A 231 1.56 -32.04 6.78
C THR A 231 1.81 -31.51 5.37
N GLU A 232 0.88 -30.73 4.82
CA GLU A 232 0.99 -30.17 3.47
C GLU A 232 1.72 -28.82 3.46
N TYR A 233 1.42 -27.96 4.43
CA TYR A 233 1.93 -26.58 4.45
C TYR A 233 3.09 -26.33 5.43
N GLY A 234 3.37 -27.28 6.33
CA GLY A 234 4.33 -27.08 7.41
C GLY A 234 3.80 -26.18 8.53
N THR A 235 4.70 -25.42 9.17
CA THR A 235 4.33 -24.49 10.25
C THR A 235 3.68 -23.22 9.67
N SER A 236 2.70 -22.69 10.39
CA SER A 236 2.10 -21.39 10.07
C SER A 236 3.17 -20.30 10.00
N LYS A 237 3.06 -19.43 9.00
CA LYS A 237 3.92 -18.26 8.79
C LYS A 237 3.52 -17.13 9.72
N TRP A 238 2.22 -16.99 9.95
CA TRP A 238 1.69 -16.02 10.88
C TRP A 238 0.57 -16.60 11.73
N VAL A 239 0.56 -16.20 13.00
CA VAL A 239 -0.58 -16.32 13.89
C VAL A 239 -1.18 -14.94 14.06
N VAL A 240 -2.41 -14.77 13.61
CA VAL A 240 -3.16 -13.51 13.60
C VAL A 240 -3.99 -13.44 14.87
N ASN A 241 -3.63 -12.53 15.77
CA ASN A 241 -4.40 -12.20 16.96
C ASN A 241 -4.01 -10.82 17.47
N GLU A 242 -4.83 -10.28 18.38
CA GLU A 242 -4.66 -8.97 18.98
C GLU A 242 -3.40 -8.86 19.83
N ASN A 243 -2.81 -9.96 20.30
CA ASN A 243 -1.58 -9.94 21.10
C ASN A 243 -0.31 -9.85 20.23
N ASN A 244 -0.40 -10.21 18.96
CA ASN A 244 0.72 -10.18 18.03
C ASN A 244 0.94 -8.77 17.45
N LYS A 245 2.12 -8.20 17.65
CA LYS A 245 2.47 -6.84 17.18
C LYS A 245 2.52 -6.69 15.65
N LEU A 246 2.48 -7.79 14.91
CA LEU A 246 2.46 -7.78 13.44
C LEU A 246 1.07 -7.49 12.86
N TRP A 247 0.03 -7.40 13.70
CA TRP A 247 -1.35 -7.24 13.26
C TRP A 247 -2.03 -6.03 13.91
N ASP A 248 -2.72 -5.26 13.09
CA ASP A 248 -3.51 -4.09 13.46
C ASP A 248 -5.00 -4.46 13.52
N TYR A 249 -5.56 -4.29 14.72
CA TYR A 249 -6.97 -4.52 15.04
C TYR A 249 -7.69 -3.20 15.41
N SER A 250 -7.14 -2.04 15.06
CA SER A 250 -7.63 -0.73 15.50
C SER A 250 -9.09 -0.48 15.12
N GLN A 251 -9.59 -1.06 14.03
CA GLN A 251 -10.99 -0.96 13.61
C GLN A 251 -11.97 -1.73 14.52
N PHE A 252 -11.48 -2.71 15.28
CA PHE A 252 -12.30 -3.53 16.20
C PHE A 252 -12.56 -2.85 17.55
N LYS A 253 -11.89 -1.74 17.85
CA LYS A 253 -12.17 -0.87 19.02
C LYS A 253 -12.29 -1.65 20.36
N GLY A 254 -11.43 -2.65 20.57
CA GLY A 254 -11.42 -3.48 21.78
C GLY A 254 -12.28 -4.75 21.73
N GLN A 255 -13.03 -4.98 20.65
CA GLN A 255 -13.86 -6.18 20.44
C GLN A 255 -13.16 -7.15 19.48
N TYR A 256 -12.01 -7.68 19.90
CA TYR A 256 -11.18 -8.55 19.06
C TYR A 256 -11.72 -9.99 19.04
N TYR A 257 -12.70 -10.26 18.18
CA TYR A 257 -13.36 -11.56 18.11
C TYR A 257 -12.76 -12.52 17.07
N ALA A 258 -11.99 -12.02 16.11
CA ALA A 258 -11.48 -12.81 15.00
C ALA A 258 -9.97 -13.07 15.12
N THR A 259 -9.56 -14.30 14.89
CA THR A 259 -8.15 -14.72 14.84
C THR A 259 -7.90 -15.59 13.61
N ALA A 260 -6.64 -15.85 13.26
CA ALA A 260 -6.33 -16.75 12.17
C ALA A 260 -4.96 -17.42 12.29
N GLU A 261 -4.78 -18.53 11.59
CA GLU A 261 -3.48 -19.08 11.23
C GLU A 261 -3.27 -19.00 9.73
N VAL A 262 -2.11 -18.49 9.32
CA VAL A 262 -1.73 -18.33 7.92
C VAL A 262 -0.60 -19.29 7.60
N PHE A 263 -0.82 -20.13 6.60
CA PHE A 263 0.11 -21.10 6.08
C PHE A 263 0.48 -20.73 4.65
N ALA A 264 1.75 -20.93 4.30
CA ALA A 264 2.21 -20.73 2.94
C ALA A 264 3.36 -21.68 2.60
N THR A 265 3.35 -22.18 1.37
CA THR A 265 4.42 -22.98 0.76
C THR A 265 4.43 -22.71 -0.73
N TYR A 266 5.41 -23.21 -1.47
CA TYR A 266 5.45 -23.02 -2.91
C TYR A 266 6.00 -24.22 -3.66
N ASP A 267 5.75 -24.32 -4.95
CA ASP A 267 6.54 -25.15 -5.86
C ASP A 267 6.97 -24.35 -7.09
N ASN A 268 7.35 -25.02 -8.18
CA ASN A 268 7.78 -24.34 -9.40
C ASN A 268 6.65 -23.62 -10.13
N ASP A 269 5.40 -23.99 -9.85
CA ASP A 269 4.24 -23.57 -10.62
C ASP A 269 3.35 -22.61 -9.81
N ASN A 270 3.25 -22.80 -8.49
CA ASN A 270 2.34 -22.03 -7.66
C ASN A 270 2.92 -21.58 -6.30
N LEU A 271 2.41 -20.45 -5.83
CA LEU A 271 2.30 -20.11 -4.41
C LEU A 271 1.06 -20.78 -3.83
N TYR A 272 1.20 -21.50 -2.73
CA TYR A 272 0.09 -22.10 -2.00
C TYR A 272 -0.17 -21.35 -0.71
N LEU A 273 -1.41 -20.94 -0.49
CA LEU A 273 -1.88 -20.29 0.73
C LEU A 273 -2.96 -21.14 1.39
N GLY A 274 -2.86 -21.28 2.71
CA GLY A 274 -3.91 -21.83 3.56
C GLY A 274 -4.18 -20.86 4.70
N VAL A 275 -5.38 -20.29 4.77
CA VAL A 275 -5.78 -19.38 5.85
C VAL A 275 -6.95 -19.98 6.59
N VAL A 276 -6.79 -20.12 7.90
CA VAL A 276 -7.82 -20.65 8.80
C VAL A 276 -8.23 -19.52 9.72
N VAL A 277 -9.43 -18.97 9.52
CA VAL A 277 -9.99 -17.85 10.30
C VAL A 277 -10.99 -18.39 11.31
N ASP A 278 -10.81 -18.04 12.57
CA ASP A 278 -11.75 -18.26 13.68
C ASP A 278 -12.50 -16.94 13.90
N SER A 279 -13.81 -16.94 13.65
CA SER A 279 -14.68 -15.76 13.75
C SER A 279 -16.13 -16.23 13.92
N PRO A 280 -16.91 -15.63 14.84
CA PRO A 280 -18.33 -15.92 14.97
C PRO A 280 -19.18 -15.37 13.81
N TYR A 281 -18.58 -14.66 12.85
CA TYR A 281 -19.27 -14.04 11.71
C TYR A 281 -18.69 -14.55 10.38
N HIS A 282 -19.59 -14.82 9.43
CA HIS A 282 -19.28 -15.35 8.10
C HIS A 282 -20.11 -14.65 6.99
N HIS A 283 -20.53 -13.41 7.23
CA HIS A 283 -21.43 -12.70 6.34
C HIS A 283 -20.75 -12.35 5.00
N CYS A 284 -21.28 -12.94 3.92
CA CYS A 284 -20.88 -12.65 2.55
C CYS A 284 -22.06 -12.98 1.59
N PRO A 285 -22.97 -12.02 1.36
CA PRO A 285 -24.19 -12.19 0.58
C PRO A 285 -23.93 -11.98 -0.93
N LEU A 286 -22.76 -12.41 -1.41
CA LEU A 286 -22.31 -12.20 -2.78
C LEU A 286 -22.38 -13.48 -3.60
N THR A 287 -22.33 -13.30 -4.91
CA THR A 287 -22.14 -14.35 -5.91
C THR A 287 -20.94 -13.99 -6.78
N GLN A 288 -20.53 -14.88 -7.67
CA GLN A 288 -19.41 -14.58 -8.58
C GLN A 288 -19.68 -13.35 -9.47
N THR A 289 -20.95 -13.00 -9.73
CA THR A 289 -21.33 -11.85 -10.57
C THR A 289 -21.04 -10.50 -9.94
N ASN A 290 -20.99 -10.42 -8.61
CA ASN A 290 -20.75 -9.19 -7.84
C ASN A 290 -19.60 -9.32 -6.82
N ALA A 291 -18.75 -10.34 -7.01
CA ALA A 291 -17.59 -10.63 -6.16
C ALA A 291 -16.60 -9.45 -6.03
N GLY A 292 -16.59 -8.50 -6.96
CA GLY A 292 -15.77 -7.29 -6.88
C GLY A 292 -15.99 -6.45 -5.60
N SER A 293 -17.17 -6.54 -4.98
CA SER A 293 -17.50 -5.86 -3.72
C SER A 293 -17.16 -6.67 -2.47
N MET A 294 -16.53 -7.84 -2.59
CA MET A 294 -16.26 -8.73 -1.44
C MET A 294 -15.38 -8.10 -0.37
N TRP A 295 -14.65 -7.04 -0.69
CA TRP A 295 -13.83 -6.31 0.27
C TRP A 295 -14.64 -5.74 1.45
N GLN A 296 -15.96 -5.58 1.29
CA GLN A 296 -16.89 -5.11 2.32
C GLN A 296 -17.35 -6.22 3.28
N TYR A 297 -17.07 -7.48 2.95
CA TYR A 297 -17.64 -8.67 3.59
C TYR A 297 -16.56 -9.60 4.14
N GLU A 298 -16.96 -10.75 4.71
CA GLU A 298 -16.02 -11.77 5.18
C GLU A 298 -15.24 -12.37 4.00
N CYS A 299 -13.97 -11.95 3.88
CA CYS A 299 -13.07 -12.39 2.82
C CYS A 299 -11.61 -12.22 3.26
N ILE A 300 -10.70 -12.88 2.57
CA ILE A 300 -9.29 -12.51 2.61
C ILE A 300 -8.94 -11.67 1.38
N GLN A 301 -8.02 -10.75 1.55
CA GLN A 301 -7.34 -10.08 0.45
C GLN A 301 -5.87 -10.47 0.48
N VAL A 302 -5.25 -10.65 -0.69
CA VAL A 302 -3.88 -11.11 -0.83
C VAL A 302 -3.16 -10.25 -1.85
N ASN A 303 -2.02 -9.67 -1.49
CA ASN A 303 -1.06 -9.18 -2.48
C ASN A 303 0.02 -10.22 -2.70
N VAL A 304 0.47 -10.37 -3.94
CA VAL A 304 1.67 -11.12 -4.32
C VAL A 304 2.54 -10.22 -5.18
N SER A 305 3.86 -10.23 -4.95
CA SER A 305 4.82 -9.46 -5.73
C SER A 305 5.94 -10.34 -6.28
N SER A 306 6.31 -10.11 -7.54
CA SER A 306 7.41 -10.79 -8.23
C SER A 306 8.80 -10.21 -7.93
N VAL A 307 8.87 -9.11 -7.19
CA VAL A 307 10.12 -8.48 -6.77
C VAL A 307 10.18 -8.39 -5.25
N ASP A 308 11.37 -8.14 -4.73
CA ASP A 308 11.57 -7.83 -3.32
C ASP A 308 10.84 -6.53 -2.94
N PRO A 309 9.88 -6.56 -2.00
CA PRO A 309 9.19 -5.36 -1.51
C PRO A 309 10.11 -4.28 -0.92
N SER A 310 11.34 -4.63 -0.52
CA SER A 310 12.36 -3.71 -0.02
C SER A 310 13.36 -3.23 -1.07
N GLY A 311 13.30 -3.77 -2.29
CA GLY A 311 14.23 -3.44 -3.37
C GLY A 311 13.98 -2.08 -4.03
N ASP A 312 14.94 -1.63 -4.84
CA ASP A 312 14.93 -0.32 -5.49
C ASP A 312 13.67 -0.07 -6.33
N TYR A 313 13.22 -1.07 -7.10
CA TYR A 313 12.01 -0.95 -7.92
C TYR A 313 10.79 -0.62 -7.05
N MET A 314 10.58 -1.38 -5.96
CA MET A 314 9.44 -1.14 -5.08
C MET A 314 9.60 0.18 -4.33
N SER A 315 10.82 0.53 -3.95
CA SER A 315 11.15 1.80 -3.31
C SER A 315 10.73 3.02 -4.17
N GLU A 316 10.82 2.91 -5.49
CA GLU A 316 10.36 3.93 -6.44
C GLU A 316 8.84 3.89 -6.68
N HIS A 317 8.27 2.68 -6.79
CA HIS A 317 6.89 2.45 -7.26
C HIS A 317 5.93 1.88 -6.20
N PHE A 318 6.16 2.18 -4.91
CA PHE A 318 5.37 1.61 -3.81
C PHE A 318 3.93 2.14 -3.72
N ASP A 319 3.69 3.39 -4.15
CA ASP A 319 2.46 4.13 -3.82
C ASP A 319 1.40 3.95 -4.91
N HIS A 320 0.69 2.82 -4.91
CA HIS A 320 -0.30 2.52 -5.95
C HIS A 320 -1.35 3.63 -6.17
N ALA A 321 -1.72 4.35 -5.11
CA ALA A 321 -2.70 5.44 -5.19
C ALA A 321 -2.24 6.64 -6.04
N ILE A 322 -0.93 6.77 -6.28
CA ILE A 322 -0.31 7.83 -7.09
C ILE A 322 0.40 7.27 -8.32
N ASP A 323 1.02 6.12 -8.16
CA ASP A 323 1.82 5.45 -9.15
C ASP A 323 1.37 3.98 -9.30
N PRO A 324 0.45 3.70 -10.23
CA PRO A 324 -0.04 2.35 -10.46
C PRO A 324 0.95 1.46 -11.25
N LYS A 325 2.18 1.93 -11.53
CA LYS A 325 3.12 1.25 -12.42
C LYS A 325 3.42 -0.19 -11.98
N ALA A 326 3.65 -0.43 -10.70
CA ALA A 326 3.92 -1.78 -10.20
C ALA A 326 2.79 -2.79 -10.51
N SER A 327 1.52 -2.37 -10.48
CA SER A 327 0.42 -3.27 -10.87
C SER A 327 0.20 -3.33 -12.37
N GLN A 328 0.45 -2.24 -13.10
CA GLN A 328 0.36 -2.18 -14.57
C GLN A 328 1.47 -2.95 -15.28
N GLU A 329 2.62 -3.14 -14.65
CA GLU A 329 3.73 -3.97 -15.16
C GLU A 329 3.66 -5.43 -14.66
N GLY A 330 2.63 -5.76 -13.86
CA GLY A 330 2.41 -7.10 -13.31
C GLY A 330 3.37 -7.47 -12.18
N VAL A 331 4.08 -6.49 -11.62
CA VAL A 331 4.99 -6.69 -10.48
C VAL A 331 4.24 -6.96 -9.19
N VAL A 332 3.06 -6.35 -9.01
CA VAL A 332 2.15 -6.62 -7.90
C VAL A 332 0.78 -7.02 -8.43
N ARG A 333 0.23 -8.08 -7.86
CA ARG A 333 -1.13 -8.53 -8.12
C ARG A 333 -1.91 -8.66 -6.82
N GLN A 334 -3.18 -8.22 -6.84
CA GLN A 334 -4.05 -8.24 -5.66
C GLN A 334 -5.28 -9.09 -5.93
N TYR A 335 -5.54 -10.02 -5.02
CA TYR A 335 -6.61 -11.01 -5.09
C TYR A 335 -7.57 -10.88 -3.91
N GLY A 336 -8.81 -11.29 -4.11
CA GLY A 336 -9.80 -11.49 -3.06
C GLY A 336 -10.39 -12.89 -3.13
N PHE A 337 -10.60 -13.52 -1.97
CA PHE A 337 -11.22 -14.84 -1.86
C PHE A 337 -12.26 -14.86 -0.73
N ALA A 338 -13.43 -15.43 -1.00
CA ALA A 338 -14.53 -15.55 -0.04
C ALA A 338 -15.24 -16.89 -0.15
N ALA A 339 -15.86 -17.33 0.94
CA ALA A 339 -16.97 -18.28 0.91
C ALA A 339 -18.27 -17.48 1.08
N ASN A 340 -19.22 -17.62 0.16
CA ASN A 340 -20.52 -16.95 0.31
C ASN A 340 -21.47 -17.71 1.26
N GLU A 341 -22.67 -17.18 1.45
CA GLU A 341 -23.71 -17.80 2.27
C GLU A 341 -24.18 -19.16 1.74
N GLU A 342 -23.97 -19.48 0.46
CA GLU A 342 -24.23 -20.81 -0.11
C GLU A 342 -23.01 -21.75 -0.02
N ASN A 343 -21.94 -21.28 0.62
CA ASN A 343 -20.64 -21.95 0.72
C ASN A 343 -19.99 -22.21 -0.65
N GLU A 344 -20.27 -21.36 -1.62
CA GLU A 344 -19.57 -21.27 -2.89
C GLU A 344 -18.27 -20.48 -2.72
N THR A 345 -17.23 -20.90 -3.43
CA THR A 345 -15.97 -20.16 -3.50
C THR A 345 -16.11 -18.99 -4.47
N LEU A 346 -15.81 -17.79 -3.99
CA LEU A 346 -15.70 -16.58 -4.80
C LEU A 346 -14.23 -16.18 -4.93
N SER A 347 -13.86 -15.69 -6.11
CA SER A 347 -12.54 -15.08 -6.34
C SER A 347 -12.64 -13.82 -7.18
N VAL A 348 -11.71 -12.90 -6.97
CA VAL A 348 -11.54 -11.69 -7.79
C VAL A 348 -10.08 -11.31 -7.86
N VAL A 349 -9.65 -10.72 -8.98
CA VAL A 349 -8.39 -9.99 -9.09
C VAL A 349 -8.71 -8.51 -9.16
N TRP A 350 -8.32 -7.75 -8.14
CA TRP A 350 -8.57 -6.31 -8.08
C TRP A 350 -7.47 -5.50 -8.77
N MET A 351 -6.23 -6.00 -8.78
CA MET A 351 -5.08 -5.31 -9.35
C MET A 351 -4.17 -6.30 -10.08
N GLY A 352 -3.68 -5.92 -11.26
CA GLY A 352 -2.80 -6.72 -12.10
C GLY A 352 -2.95 -6.38 -13.59
N VAL A 353 -2.06 -6.95 -14.42
CA VAL A 353 -2.14 -6.82 -15.89
C VAL A 353 -3.39 -7.53 -16.43
N ASP A 354 -3.57 -8.80 -16.07
CA ASP A 354 -4.80 -9.55 -16.27
C ASP A 354 -5.64 -9.44 -14.99
N THR A 355 -6.96 -9.35 -15.12
CA THR A 355 -7.92 -9.32 -14.01
C THR A 355 -8.65 -10.67 -13.81
N THR A 356 -8.15 -11.72 -14.46
CA THR A 356 -8.65 -13.10 -14.35
C THR A 356 -7.78 -13.91 -13.39
N PHE A 357 -8.41 -14.65 -12.49
CA PHE A 357 -7.75 -15.69 -11.70
C PHE A 357 -7.80 -17.02 -12.45
N THR A 358 -6.63 -17.62 -12.68
CA THR A 358 -6.45 -18.89 -13.41
C THR A 358 -6.00 -20.04 -12.52
N GLY A 359 -5.71 -19.74 -11.25
CA GLY A 359 -5.38 -20.72 -10.23
C GLY A 359 -6.57 -21.52 -9.72
N GLU A 360 -6.35 -22.22 -8.62
CA GLU A 360 -7.37 -23.01 -7.93
C GLU A 360 -7.63 -22.42 -6.55
N ALA A 361 -8.89 -22.32 -6.16
CA ALA A 361 -9.28 -21.86 -4.83
C ALA A 361 -10.41 -22.73 -4.28
N PHE A 362 -10.36 -23.00 -2.99
CA PHE A 362 -11.43 -23.62 -2.23
C PHE A 362 -11.62 -22.84 -0.93
N CYS A 363 -12.75 -22.16 -0.84
CA CYS A 363 -13.18 -21.43 0.34
C CYS A 363 -14.39 -22.12 0.96
N LYS A 364 -14.38 -22.29 2.28
CA LYS A 364 -15.46 -22.94 3.02
C LYS A 364 -15.66 -22.31 4.39
N ARG A 365 -16.92 -22.07 4.75
CA ARG A 365 -17.34 -21.79 6.13
C ARG A 365 -17.79 -23.05 6.86
N ASP A 366 -17.54 -23.10 8.15
CA ASP A 366 -17.99 -24.13 9.09
C ASP A 366 -18.63 -23.40 10.28
N ASP A 367 -19.89 -22.99 10.10
CA ASP A 367 -20.65 -22.21 11.07
C ASP A 367 -20.74 -22.90 12.45
N THR A 368 -20.65 -24.24 12.50
CA THR A 368 -20.69 -24.98 13.77
C THR A 368 -19.40 -24.82 14.58
N LYS A 369 -18.27 -24.63 13.89
CA LYS A 369 -16.98 -24.40 14.53
C LYS A 369 -16.59 -22.93 14.59
N GLU A 370 -17.39 -22.03 14.00
CA GLU A 370 -17.07 -20.60 13.84
C GLU A 370 -15.77 -20.42 13.03
N MET A 371 -15.57 -21.24 11.99
CA MET A 371 -14.34 -21.22 11.19
C MET A 371 -14.61 -20.94 9.72
N THR A 372 -13.74 -20.19 9.06
CA THR A 372 -13.65 -20.11 7.60
C THR A 372 -12.26 -20.54 7.13
N TYR A 373 -12.22 -21.36 6.09
CA TYR A 373 -11.03 -21.92 5.49
C TYR A 373 -10.87 -21.34 4.09
N TYR A 374 -9.70 -20.80 3.78
CA TYR A 374 -9.33 -20.30 2.47
C TYR A 374 -8.08 -21.06 2.01
N GLU A 375 -8.22 -21.90 1.00
CA GLU A 375 -7.11 -22.68 0.45
C GLU A 375 -6.94 -22.31 -1.03
N VAL A 376 -5.76 -21.83 -1.41
CA VAL A 376 -5.53 -21.21 -2.73
C VAL A 376 -4.19 -21.66 -3.30
N ALA A 377 -4.18 -21.98 -4.59
CA ALA A 377 -2.99 -22.11 -5.42
C ALA A 377 -2.96 -20.94 -6.43
N ILE A 378 -2.01 -20.03 -6.27
CA ILE A 378 -1.79 -18.87 -7.15
C ILE A 378 -0.65 -19.20 -8.12
N PRO A 379 -0.89 -19.32 -9.43
CA PRO A 379 0.15 -19.63 -10.39
C PRO A 379 1.19 -18.52 -10.49
N TRP A 380 2.47 -18.88 -10.49
CA TRP A 380 3.56 -17.90 -10.69
C TRP A 380 3.51 -17.23 -12.07
N ALA A 381 2.95 -17.93 -13.06
CA ALA A 381 2.72 -17.41 -14.40
C ALA A 381 1.74 -16.22 -14.45
N GLU A 382 1.00 -15.98 -13.37
CA GLU A 382 0.14 -14.79 -13.24
C GLU A 382 0.91 -13.51 -12.87
N LEU A 383 2.18 -13.64 -12.47
CA LEU A 383 3.04 -12.52 -12.15
C LEU A 383 3.92 -12.12 -13.33
N GLY A 384 4.27 -10.84 -13.39
CA GLY A 384 5.01 -10.24 -14.49
C GLY A 384 4.11 -9.89 -15.67
N SER A 385 4.74 -9.71 -16.83
CA SER A 385 4.08 -9.38 -18.09
C SER A 385 4.64 -10.23 -19.22
N ASP A 386 3.98 -10.25 -20.38
CA ASP A 386 4.50 -10.94 -21.57
C ASP A 386 5.94 -10.51 -21.94
N ALA A 387 6.28 -9.24 -21.69
CA ALA A 387 7.61 -8.69 -21.94
C ALA A 387 8.63 -9.06 -20.86
N MET A 388 8.18 -9.26 -19.62
CA MET A 388 9.00 -9.59 -18.46
C MET A 388 8.29 -10.65 -17.60
N PRO A 389 8.26 -11.91 -18.05
CA PRO A 389 7.57 -12.97 -17.32
C PRO A 389 8.32 -13.28 -16.03
N PHE A 390 7.57 -13.58 -14.96
CA PHE A 390 8.17 -14.00 -13.70
C PHE A 390 8.62 -15.47 -13.76
N ASP A 391 9.78 -15.76 -13.18
CA ASP A 391 10.35 -17.10 -13.07
C ASP A 391 10.83 -17.34 -11.64
N VAL A 392 10.02 -18.07 -10.86
CA VAL A 392 10.30 -18.37 -9.45
C VAL A 392 11.62 -19.11 -9.25
N THR A 393 12.11 -19.84 -10.26
CA THR A 393 13.36 -20.61 -10.15
C THR A 393 14.62 -19.74 -10.13
N LYS A 394 14.47 -18.45 -10.46
CA LYS A 394 15.53 -17.44 -10.44
C LYS A 394 15.34 -16.41 -9.31
N ALA A 395 14.30 -16.56 -8.51
CA ALA A 395 13.99 -15.64 -7.42
C ALA A 395 14.51 -16.19 -6.09
N ASP A 396 15.24 -15.36 -5.34
CA ASP A 396 15.59 -15.65 -3.94
C ASP A 396 14.52 -15.13 -2.97
N THR A 397 13.78 -14.10 -3.39
CA THR A 397 12.70 -13.47 -2.62
C THR A 397 11.50 -13.14 -3.51
N VAL A 398 10.32 -13.18 -2.89
CA VAL A 398 9.06 -12.66 -3.43
C VAL A 398 8.36 -11.84 -2.34
N GLY A 399 7.32 -11.10 -2.71
CA GLY A 399 6.44 -10.45 -1.74
C GLY A 399 5.12 -11.22 -1.60
N PHE A 400 4.62 -11.39 -0.37
CA PHE A 400 3.19 -11.63 -0.19
C PHE A 400 2.67 -11.06 1.13
N SER A 401 1.40 -10.68 1.15
CA SER A 401 0.72 -10.22 2.36
C SER A 401 -0.75 -10.59 2.31
N ILE A 402 -1.38 -10.60 3.48
CA ILE A 402 -2.81 -10.83 3.59
C ILE A 402 -3.49 -9.78 4.46
N SER A 403 -4.77 -9.56 4.23
CA SER A 403 -5.66 -8.94 5.21
C SER A 403 -6.95 -9.75 5.32
N ILE A 404 -7.60 -9.69 6.47
CA ILE A 404 -8.85 -10.41 6.75
C ILE A 404 -9.94 -9.36 6.95
N ASN A 405 -10.86 -9.28 6.00
CA ASN A 405 -12.05 -8.46 6.13
C ASN A 405 -13.08 -9.19 6.97
N SER A 406 -13.74 -8.45 7.83
CA SER A 406 -14.81 -8.95 8.66
C SER A 406 -16.03 -8.02 8.61
N SER A 407 -17.19 -8.63 8.54
CA SER A 407 -18.49 -7.97 8.55
C SER A 407 -19.49 -8.89 9.23
N ASN A 408 -20.54 -8.31 9.81
CA ASN A 408 -21.64 -9.10 10.34
C ASN A 408 -22.97 -8.55 9.81
N GLU A 409 -24.01 -9.38 9.88
CA GLU A 409 -25.35 -9.03 9.38
C GLU A 409 -26.00 -7.88 10.16
N ASP A 410 -25.66 -7.75 11.46
CA ASP A 410 -26.31 -6.82 12.40
C ASP A 410 -25.64 -5.44 12.52
N ASP A 411 -24.37 -5.34 12.13
CA ASP A 411 -23.47 -4.19 12.13
C ASP A 411 -22.68 -4.19 10.81
N ALA A 412 -23.28 -3.55 9.80
CA ALA A 412 -22.71 -3.39 8.46
C ALA A 412 -21.40 -2.56 8.41
N THR A 413 -20.78 -2.27 9.56
CA THR A 413 -19.46 -1.64 9.62
C THR A 413 -18.41 -2.66 9.23
N TRP A 414 -17.87 -2.48 8.02
CA TRP A 414 -16.65 -3.17 7.57
C TRP A 414 -15.51 -2.97 8.57
N LYS A 415 -14.90 -4.08 8.98
CA LYS A 415 -13.69 -4.14 9.80
C LYS A 415 -12.64 -4.95 9.06
N ASN A 416 -11.38 -4.67 9.32
CA ASN A 416 -10.27 -5.37 8.70
C ASN A 416 -9.16 -5.61 9.72
N ILE A 417 -8.63 -6.83 9.72
CA ILE A 417 -7.39 -7.19 10.36
C ILE A 417 -6.30 -7.08 9.29
N MET A 418 -5.46 -6.06 9.42
CA MET A 418 -4.35 -5.83 8.50
C MET A 418 -3.03 -6.20 9.15
N MET A 419 -2.06 -6.62 8.34
CA MET A 419 -0.67 -6.59 8.77
C MET A 419 -0.31 -5.16 9.19
N ARG A 420 0.61 -5.02 10.15
CA ARG A 420 1.07 -3.71 10.62
C ARG A 420 1.41 -2.82 9.43
N ASP A 421 1.09 -1.53 9.56
CA ASP A 421 1.30 -0.52 8.52
C ASP A 421 0.50 -0.77 7.22
N GLY A 422 -0.51 -1.65 7.25
CA GLY A 422 -1.48 -1.89 6.17
C GLY A 422 -1.15 -3.04 5.23
N GLY A 423 0.05 -3.65 5.32
CA GLY A 423 0.47 -4.80 4.50
C GLY A 423 0.49 -4.56 2.98
N GLY A 424 0.33 -3.32 2.54
CA GLY A 424 0.19 -2.94 1.13
C GLY A 424 -1.19 -3.20 0.53
N ILE A 425 -2.19 -3.54 1.35
CA ILE A 425 -3.55 -3.88 0.89
C ILE A 425 -4.58 -2.81 1.29
N ILE A 426 -4.42 -2.23 2.49
CA ILE A 426 -5.38 -1.26 3.03
C ILE A 426 -4.77 0.14 3.08
N GLY A 427 -5.60 1.15 2.87
CA GLY A 427 -5.16 2.54 2.81
C GLY A 427 -4.64 2.87 1.41
N ARG A 428 -3.38 3.28 1.32
CA ARG A 428 -2.77 3.71 0.04
C ARG A 428 -2.40 2.58 -0.90
N ASN A 429 -2.49 1.33 -0.44
CA ASN A 429 -1.79 0.21 -1.06
C ASN A 429 -0.28 0.52 -1.19
N ASP A 430 0.35 0.87 -0.07
CA ASP A 430 1.79 1.07 0.01
C ASP A 430 2.48 -0.29 -0.10
N PHE A 431 2.92 -0.65 -1.31
CA PHE A 431 3.48 -1.96 -1.61
C PHE A 431 4.84 -2.22 -0.94
N SER A 432 5.52 -1.19 -0.42
CA SER A 432 6.71 -1.39 0.43
C SER A 432 6.38 -2.08 1.75
N LYS A 433 5.09 -2.20 2.09
CA LYS A 433 4.60 -2.87 3.31
C LYS A 433 4.25 -4.34 3.09
N ILE A 434 4.30 -4.83 1.85
CA ILE A 434 4.16 -6.27 1.56
C ILE A 434 5.28 -7.02 2.29
N ALA A 435 4.97 -8.16 2.88
CA ALA A 435 5.98 -8.92 3.59
C ALA A 435 6.94 -9.61 2.62
N ILE A 436 8.22 -9.63 2.98
CA ILE A 436 9.27 -10.31 2.22
C ILE A 436 9.19 -11.80 2.52
N ALA A 437 9.21 -12.62 1.48
CA ALA A 437 9.24 -14.06 1.58
C ALA A 437 10.50 -14.61 0.91
N SER A 438 11.44 -15.09 1.73
CA SER A 438 12.61 -15.82 1.22
C SER A 438 12.22 -17.22 0.76
N LEU A 439 12.75 -17.65 -0.37
CA LEU A 439 12.47 -18.95 -0.97
C LEU A 439 13.61 -19.94 -0.67
N ASP A 440 13.31 -21.00 0.07
CA ASP A 440 14.25 -22.07 0.47
C ASP A 440 14.16 -23.32 -0.41
#